data_AF-A0A4Q4SNW2-F1
#
_entry.id   AF-A0A4Q4SNW2-F1
#
_cell.length_a   1.000
_cell.length_b   1.000
_cell.length_c   1.000
_cell.angle_alpha   90.00
_cell.angle_beta   90.00
_cell.angle_gamma   90.00
#
_symmetry.space_group_name_H-M   'P 1'
#
loop_
_entity.id
_entity.type
_entity.pdbx_description
1 polymer ?
#
loop_
_entity_poly.entity_id
_entity_poly.type
_entity_poly.pdbx_seq_one_letter_code
_entity_poly.pdbx_strand_id
1 'polypeptide(L)'
;MPLKGFFESKIASSPPDARTSRLKVHLINDQTLGVSRSVYHTAKAEKDARAEEYSAVKRVLSRDDIVIADGLNYIKGFRYQLYCEAKALQTPSCVVKLHIGTPAERCRENNKKLLADKDCDGGYDDDDFENLIFRYEEPNGMTRWDSPLFIVVEEDEKPPCDQIWDAMVGSDGKMKTVKPNLATVLKPATEQNYLYELDKTTSDILAQIMVYQKDHPGEGGGEIAVADIEKPIELPATPMTLPQLQRIRRQFITMNRQHSLSKARLKEVFVDYLNAEFLR
;
A
#
# COMPACT_ATOMS: atom_id res chain seq x y z
N MET A 1 -6.51 -0.02 27.53
CA MET A 1 -7.05 1.37 27.53
C MET A 1 -6.07 2.55 27.28
N PRO A 2 -4.73 2.47 27.36
CA PRO A 2 -3.89 3.67 27.23
C PRO A 2 -3.64 4.15 25.78
N LEU A 3 -3.85 3.31 24.76
CA LEU A 3 -3.46 3.63 23.38
C LEU A 3 -4.39 4.65 22.69
N LYS A 4 -5.71 4.53 22.86
CA LYS A 4 -6.70 5.47 22.30
C LYS A 4 -6.46 6.89 22.81
N GLY A 5 -6.38 7.04 24.14
CA GLY A 5 -6.14 8.34 24.78
C GLY A 5 -4.78 8.93 24.41
N PHE A 6 -3.75 8.09 24.23
CA PHE A 6 -2.46 8.54 23.73
C PHE A 6 -2.53 9.09 22.31
N PHE A 7 -3.22 8.41 21.39
CA PHE A 7 -3.42 8.90 20.02
C PHE A 7 -4.24 10.18 19.98
N GLU A 8 -5.33 10.25 20.73
CA GLU A 8 -6.15 11.46 20.84
C GLU A 8 -5.34 12.64 21.38
N SER A 9 -4.51 12.42 22.41
CA SER A 9 -3.62 13.46 22.95
C SER A 9 -2.56 13.91 21.94
N LYS A 10 -1.96 13.00 21.17
CA LYS A 10 -0.98 13.34 20.11
C LYS A 10 -1.62 14.13 18.97
N ILE A 11 -2.84 13.76 18.58
CA ILE A 11 -3.63 14.49 17.56
C ILE A 11 -3.94 15.90 18.06
N ALA A 12 -4.41 16.04 19.31
CA ALA A 12 -4.71 17.34 19.90
C ALA A 12 -3.48 18.25 20.06
N SER A 13 -2.30 17.67 20.28
CA SER A 13 -1.02 18.40 20.37
C SER A 13 -0.39 18.76 19.02
N SER A 14 -0.95 18.27 17.91
CA SER A 14 -0.38 18.49 16.57
C SER A 14 -0.75 19.86 16.00
N PRO A 15 0.11 20.48 15.16
CA PRO A 15 -0.21 21.74 14.50
C PRO A 15 -1.49 21.62 13.64
N PRO A 16 -2.34 22.66 13.59
CA PRO A 16 -3.63 22.62 12.87
C PRO A 16 -3.50 22.46 11.34
N ASP A 17 -2.33 22.76 10.78
CA ASP A 17 -2.06 22.60 9.34
C ASP A 17 -1.45 21.22 9.00
N ALA A 18 -1.10 20.42 10.01
CA ALA A 18 -0.61 19.07 9.82
C ALA A 18 -1.79 18.13 9.52
N ARG A 19 -1.61 17.23 8.54
CA ARG A 19 -2.62 16.21 8.20
C ARG A 19 -3.01 15.34 9.41
N THR A 20 -2.13 15.23 10.41
CA THR A 20 -2.40 14.54 11.68
C THR A 20 -3.57 15.12 12.47
N SER A 21 -3.85 16.43 12.33
CA SER A 21 -5.01 17.08 12.96
C SER A 21 -6.35 16.65 12.39
N ARG A 22 -6.36 16.07 11.18
CA ARG A 22 -7.57 15.56 10.51
C ARG A 22 -7.87 14.11 10.88
N LEU A 23 -6.93 13.43 11.54
CA LEU A 23 -7.08 12.04 11.93
C LEU A 23 -8.11 11.91 13.06
N LYS A 24 -9.02 10.94 12.94
CA LYS A 24 -9.90 10.55 14.04
C LYS A 24 -9.58 9.14 14.51
N VAL A 25 -9.72 8.90 15.81
CA VAL A 25 -9.43 7.58 16.40
C VAL A 25 -10.75 6.91 16.75
N HIS A 26 -10.99 5.75 16.16
CA HIS A 26 -12.15 4.90 16.42
C HIS A 26 -11.69 3.66 17.19
N LEU A 27 -12.38 3.33 18.28
CA LEU A 27 -12.20 2.09 19.01
C LEU A 27 -13.45 1.24 18.75
N ILE A 28 -13.26 0.09 18.13
CA ILE A 28 -14.29 -0.91 17.90
C ILE A 28 -13.91 -2.13 18.71
N ASN A 29 -14.79 -2.55 19.61
CA ASN A 29 -14.65 -3.75 20.43
C ASN A 29 -16.04 -4.36 20.67
N ASP A 30 -16.08 -5.58 21.18
CA ASP A 30 -17.34 -6.27 21.47
C ASP A 30 -18.24 -5.45 22.41
N GLN A 31 -17.64 -4.70 23.34
CA GLN A 31 -18.35 -3.86 24.32
C GLN A 31 -19.06 -2.65 23.68
N THR A 32 -18.38 -1.94 22.79
CA THR A 32 -18.94 -0.78 22.08
C THR A 32 -20.03 -1.21 21.09
N LEU A 33 -20.02 -2.47 20.66
CA LEU A 33 -21.04 -3.07 19.81
C LEU A 33 -22.17 -3.74 20.62
N GLY A 34 -22.07 -3.79 21.95
CA GLY A 34 -23.07 -4.43 22.81
C GLY A 34 -23.13 -5.96 22.66
N VAL A 35 -22.04 -6.57 22.20
CA VAL A 35 -21.92 -8.01 21.98
C VAL A 35 -21.56 -8.67 23.31
N SER A 36 -22.49 -9.48 23.84
CA SER A 36 -22.25 -10.29 25.04
C SER A 36 -21.21 -11.39 24.76
N ARG A 37 -20.37 -11.71 25.75
CA ARG A 37 -19.42 -12.84 25.66
C ARG A 37 -20.09 -14.21 25.51
N SER A 38 -21.38 -14.31 25.80
CA SER A 38 -22.16 -15.54 25.59
C SER A 38 -22.31 -15.92 24.10
N VAL A 39 -21.94 -15.03 23.16
CA VAL A 39 -22.00 -15.34 21.72
C VAL A 39 -21.02 -16.44 21.30
N TYR A 40 -19.96 -16.69 22.08
CA TYR A 40 -18.96 -17.71 21.79
C TYR A 40 -19.45 -19.15 22.04
N HIS A 41 -20.59 -19.30 22.72
CA HIS A 41 -21.19 -20.60 22.99
C HIS A 41 -21.65 -21.36 21.73
N THR A 42 -21.99 -20.64 20.66
CA THR A 42 -22.44 -21.26 19.40
C THR A 42 -21.73 -20.66 18.20
N ALA A 43 -21.32 -21.53 17.26
CA ALA A 43 -20.62 -21.10 16.05
C ALA A 43 -21.43 -20.11 15.18
N LYS A 44 -22.77 -20.13 15.27
CA LYS A 44 -23.64 -19.20 14.55
C LYS A 44 -23.59 -17.80 15.17
N ALA A 45 -23.81 -17.69 16.48
CA ALA A 45 -23.78 -16.41 17.17
C ALA A 45 -22.40 -15.76 17.09
N GLU A 46 -21.33 -16.55 17.22
CA GLU A 46 -19.95 -16.09 17.05
C GLU A 46 -19.72 -15.54 15.63
N LYS A 47 -20.21 -16.23 14.60
CA LYS A 47 -20.07 -15.77 13.20
C LYS A 47 -20.79 -14.45 12.99
N ASP A 48 -21.99 -14.30 13.54
CA ASP A 48 -22.79 -13.09 13.42
C ASP A 48 -22.13 -11.92 14.18
N ALA A 49 -21.58 -12.16 15.38
CA ALA A 49 -20.80 -11.20 16.14
C ALA A 49 -19.56 -10.71 15.37
N ARG A 50 -18.77 -11.63 14.79
CA ARG A 50 -17.62 -11.28 13.95
C ARG A 50 -18.01 -10.51 12.70
N ALA A 51 -19.16 -10.82 12.11
CA ALA A 51 -19.67 -10.10 10.95
C ALA A 51 -20.08 -8.66 11.31
N GLU A 52 -20.65 -8.43 12.50
CA GLU A 52 -20.96 -7.10 13.00
C GLU A 52 -19.69 -6.29 13.29
N GLU A 53 -18.69 -6.88 13.97
CA GLU A 53 -17.39 -6.22 14.21
C GLU A 53 -16.72 -5.84 12.90
N TYR A 54 -16.65 -6.76 11.94
CA TYR A 54 -16.10 -6.48 10.61
C TYR A 54 -16.86 -5.36 9.90
N SER A 55 -18.20 -5.38 9.97
CA SER A 55 -19.04 -4.34 9.35
C SER A 55 -18.83 -2.99 10.02
N ALA A 56 -18.68 -2.95 11.34
CA ALA A 56 -18.39 -1.74 12.10
C ALA A 56 -17.05 -1.15 11.70
N VAL A 57 -15.98 -1.96 11.68
CA VAL A 57 -14.64 -1.54 11.22
C VAL A 57 -14.72 -0.99 9.80
N LYS A 58 -15.37 -1.71 8.88
CA LYS A 58 -15.51 -1.30 7.48
C LYS A 58 -16.21 0.05 7.31
N ARG A 59 -17.21 0.37 8.16
CA ARG A 59 -17.95 1.64 8.10
C ARG A 59 -17.08 2.85 8.48
N VAL A 60 -16.16 2.67 9.42
CA VAL A 60 -15.29 3.76 9.94
C VAL A 60 -13.92 3.81 9.27
N LEU A 61 -13.54 2.79 8.51
CA LEU A 61 -12.24 2.72 7.87
C LEU A 61 -12.15 3.71 6.70
N SER A 62 -11.28 4.71 6.84
CA SER A 62 -11.05 5.75 5.83
C SER A 62 -9.58 6.16 5.78
N ARG A 63 -9.22 7.00 4.80
CA ARG A 63 -7.85 7.52 4.61
C ARG A 63 -7.40 8.49 5.70
N ASP A 64 -8.34 9.07 6.43
CA ASP A 64 -8.07 10.03 7.48
C ASP A 64 -8.61 9.52 8.85
N ASP A 65 -8.87 8.22 8.99
CA ASP A 65 -9.35 7.62 10.23
C ASP A 65 -8.41 6.50 10.69
N ILE A 66 -8.06 6.48 11.99
CA ILE A 66 -7.32 5.41 12.67
C ILE A 66 -8.35 4.53 13.36
N VAL A 67 -8.42 3.25 12.99
CA VAL A 67 -9.33 2.28 13.60
C VAL A 67 -8.54 1.28 14.45
N ILE A 68 -8.90 1.19 15.73
CA ILE A 68 -8.42 0.19 16.68
C ILE A 68 -9.50 -0.89 16.77
N ALA A 69 -9.25 -2.05 16.16
CA ALA A 69 -10.09 -3.23 16.26
C ALA A 69 -9.66 -4.06 17.48
N ASP A 70 -10.23 -3.74 18.64
CA ASP A 70 -9.98 -4.34 19.95
C ASP A 70 -10.93 -5.52 20.19
N GLY A 71 -10.78 -6.56 19.37
CA GLY A 71 -11.47 -7.84 19.47
C GLY A 71 -10.49 -8.99 19.66
N LEU A 72 -11.01 -10.19 19.93
CA LEU A 72 -10.19 -11.40 20.16
C LEU A 72 -9.26 -11.73 18.98
N ASN A 73 -9.70 -11.47 17.73
CA ASN A 73 -8.91 -11.63 16.50
C ASN A 73 -8.14 -12.99 16.37
N TYR A 74 -8.67 -14.03 17.02
CA TYR A 74 -8.01 -15.31 17.27
C TYR A 74 -7.89 -16.20 16.03
N ILE A 75 -8.76 -16.00 15.03
CA ILE A 75 -8.79 -16.81 13.80
C ILE A 75 -8.04 -16.10 12.68
N LYS A 76 -7.14 -16.82 11.99
CA LYS A 76 -6.39 -16.31 10.84
C LYS A 76 -7.26 -15.75 9.71
N GLY A 77 -8.37 -16.42 9.42
CA GLY A 77 -9.32 -15.98 8.38
C GLY A 77 -9.90 -14.59 8.64
N PHE A 78 -10.18 -14.26 9.90
CA PHE A 78 -10.73 -12.96 10.28
C PHE A 78 -9.68 -11.84 10.15
N ARG A 79 -8.45 -12.09 10.62
CA ARG A 79 -7.33 -11.16 10.44
C ARG A 79 -7.05 -10.87 8.96
N TYR A 80 -7.13 -11.89 8.12
CA TYR A 80 -6.97 -11.74 6.67
C TYR A 80 -8.07 -10.86 6.04
N GLN A 81 -9.32 -11.00 6.49
CA GLN A 81 -10.43 -10.15 6.03
C GLN A 81 -10.19 -8.67 6.36
N LEU A 82 -9.81 -8.37 7.60
CA LEU A 82 -9.48 -7.00 8.03
C LEU A 82 -8.30 -6.43 7.22
N TYR A 83 -7.27 -7.25 7.00
CA TYR A 83 -6.12 -6.86 6.16
C TYR A 83 -6.54 -6.56 4.72
N CYS A 84 -7.42 -7.37 4.12
CA CYS A 84 -7.89 -7.14 2.76
C CYS A 84 -8.69 -5.83 2.65
N GLU A 85 -9.52 -5.52 3.63
CA GLU A 85 -10.32 -4.28 3.64
C GLU A 85 -9.42 -3.04 3.75
N ALA A 86 -8.44 -3.07 4.66
CA ALA A 86 -7.50 -1.97 4.81
C ALA A 86 -6.61 -1.80 3.57
N LYS A 87 -6.20 -2.91 2.95
CA LYS A 87 -5.47 -2.89 1.67
C LYS A 87 -6.31 -2.33 0.52
N ALA A 88 -7.61 -2.60 0.49
CA ALA A 88 -8.52 -2.09 -0.55
C ALA A 88 -8.63 -0.55 -0.51
N LEU A 89 -8.63 0.04 0.69
CA LEU A 89 -8.72 1.49 0.89
C LEU A 89 -7.39 2.22 0.71
N GLN A 90 -6.31 1.49 0.41
CA GLN A 90 -4.95 2.02 0.22
C GLN A 90 -4.46 2.82 1.44
N THR A 91 -4.98 2.48 2.62
CA THR A 91 -4.52 3.06 3.88
C THR A 91 -3.30 2.27 4.35
N PRO A 92 -2.34 2.92 5.05
CA PRO A 92 -1.29 2.20 5.74
C PRO A 92 -1.94 1.39 6.84
N SER A 93 -2.18 0.11 6.56
CA SER A 93 -2.68 -0.83 7.54
C SER A 93 -1.49 -1.36 8.34
N CYS A 94 -1.34 -0.93 9.60
CA CYS A 94 -0.54 -1.69 10.54
C CYS A 94 -1.46 -2.73 11.20
N VAL A 95 -1.13 -4.00 11.06
CA VAL A 95 -1.63 -5.01 12.00
C VAL A 95 -0.80 -4.82 13.27
N VAL A 96 -1.32 -4.03 14.20
CA VAL A 96 -0.78 -3.98 15.56
C VAL A 96 -1.31 -5.19 16.29
N LYS A 97 -0.58 -6.30 16.23
CA LYS A 97 -0.89 -7.45 17.07
C LYS A 97 -0.45 -7.13 18.49
N LEU A 98 -1.39 -6.73 19.35
CA LEU A 98 -1.14 -6.71 20.79
C LEU A 98 -1.19 -8.15 21.32
N HIS A 99 -0.20 -8.97 20.98
CA HIS A 99 -0.09 -10.29 21.59
C HIS A 99 0.64 -10.20 22.91
N ILE A 100 -0.16 -10.12 23.95
CA ILE A 100 -0.14 -10.98 25.14
C ILE A 100 0.86 -12.13 24.98
N GLY A 101 2.11 -11.92 25.40
CA GLY A 101 3.04 -13.00 25.73
C GLY A 101 2.65 -13.73 27.02
N THR A 102 1.38 -13.69 27.41
CA THR A 102 0.87 -14.26 28.66
C THR A 102 0.56 -15.75 28.43
N PRO A 103 1.15 -16.66 29.21
CA PRO A 103 0.85 -18.08 29.15
C PRO A 103 -0.65 -18.37 29.37
N ALA A 104 -1.16 -19.44 28.77
CA ALA A 104 -2.55 -19.86 28.90
C ALA A 104 -3.02 -19.95 30.36
N GLU A 105 -2.17 -20.41 31.27
CA GLU A 105 -2.48 -20.49 32.72
C GLU A 105 -2.81 -19.12 33.33
N ARG A 106 -2.10 -18.09 32.93
CA ARG A 106 -2.31 -16.74 33.45
C ARG A 106 -3.51 -16.07 32.80
N CYS A 107 -3.84 -16.43 31.56
CA CYS A 107 -5.12 -16.10 30.95
C CYS A 107 -6.30 -16.73 31.71
N ARG A 108 -6.17 -17.98 32.19
CA ARG A 108 -7.19 -18.63 33.05
C ARG A 108 -7.37 -17.89 34.39
N GLU A 109 -6.29 -17.49 35.04
CA GLU A 109 -6.35 -16.70 36.27
C GLU A 109 -7.07 -15.37 36.06
N ASN A 110 -6.79 -14.69 34.96
CA ASN A 110 -7.45 -13.45 34.61
C ASN A 110 -8.93 -13.66 34.29
N ASN A 111 -9.30 -14.75 33.59
CA ASN A 111 -10.70 -15.08 33.34
C ASN A 111 -11.46 -15.33 34.65
N LYS A 112 -10.86 -16.06 35.60
CA LYS A 112 -11.46 -16.30 36.93
C LYS A 112 -11.67 -15.02 37.74
N LYS A 113 -10.72 -14.08 37.69
CA LYS A 113 -10.88 -12.76 38.32
C LYS A 113 -12.04 -11.98 37.68
N LEU A 114 -12.16 -12.02 36.36
CA LEU A 114 -13.24 -11.35 35.61
C LEU A 114 -14.61 -12.02 35.81
N LEU A 115 -14.67 -13.34 36.02
CA LEU A 115 -15.89 -14.05 36.39
C LEU A 115 -16.35 -13.68 37.81
N ALA A 116 -15.41 -13.42 38.73
CA ALA A 116 -15.70 -13.03 40.10
C ALA A 116 -16.15 -11.56 40.21
N ASP A 117 -15.68 -10.70 39.32
CA ASP A 117 -16.06 -9.30 39.23
C ASP A 117 -17.32 -9.13 38.37
N LYS A 118 -18.47 -8.99 39.04
CA LYS A 118 -19.78 -8.77 38.39
C LYS A 118 -20.04 -7.31 38.00
N ASP A 119 -19.18 -6.40 38.44
CA ASP A 119 -19.26 -4.97 38.09
C ASP A 119 -18.51 -4.69 36.78
N CYS A 120 -17.55 -5.56 36.42
CA CYS A 120 -16.96 -5.62 35.09
C CYS A 120 -17.77 -6.55 34.16
N ASP A 121 -17.51 -6.44 32.86
CA ASP A 121 -18.20 -7.06 31.71
C ASP A 121 -18.19 -8.62 31.66
N GLY A 122 -17.94 -9.26 32.81
CA GLY A 122 -17.86 -10.70 33.04
C GLY A 122 -16.62 -11.34 32.42
N GLY A 123 -16.29 -12.55 32.87
CA GLY A 123 -15.40 -13.45 32.13
C GLY A 123 -16.15 -14.31 31.13
N TYR A 124 -15.42 -15.14 30.39
CA TYR A 124 -16.00 -16.19 29.56
C TYR A 124 -16.38 -17.38 30.44
N ASP A 125 -17.42 -18.12 30.06
CA ASP A 125 -17.68 -19.43 30.66
C ASP A 125 -16.46 -20.35 30.49
N ASP A 126 -16.20 -21.24 31.45
CA ASP A 126 -14.99 -22.07 31.45
C ASP A 126 -14.91 -22.96 30.18
N ASP A 127 -16.04 -23.50 29.72
CA ASP A 127 -16.09 -24.34 28.52
C ASP A 127 -15.81 -23.51 27.25
N ASP A 128 -16.40 -22.33 27.16
CA ASP A 128 -16.20 -21.40 26.04
C ASP A 128 -14.74 -20.89 26.01
N PHE A 129 -14.17 -20.62 27.19
CA PHE A 129 -12.80 -20.13 27.33
C PHE A 129 -11.77 -21.17 26.86
N GLU A 130 -11.90 -22.43 27.27
CA GLU A 130 -11.02 -23.50 26.79
C GLU A 130 -11.20 -23.74 25.30
N ASN A 131 -12.42 -23.62 24.77
CA ASN A 131 -12.67 -23.68 23.33
C ASN A 131 -11.94 -22.55 22.57
N LEU A 132 -11.96 -21.33 23.10
CA LEU A 132 -11.28 -20.18 22.53
C LEU A 132 -9.76 -20.34 22.54
N ILE A 133 -9.17 -20.84 23.64
CA ILE A 133 -7.74 -21.17 23.72
C ILE A 133 -7.37 -22.23 22.69
N PHE A 134 -8.16 -23.31 22.59
CA PHE A 134 -7.87 -24.40 21.65
C PHE A 134 -7.91 -23.95 20.18
N ARG A 135 -8.81 -23.03 19.85
CA ARG A 135 -8.99 -22.47 18.49
C ARG A 135 -8.06 -21.30 18.20
N TYR A 136 -7.29 -20.84 19.17
CA TYR A 136 -6.41 -19.70 19.00
C TYR A 136 -5.28 -20.04 18.02
N GLU A 137 -5.19 -19.27 16.93
CA GLU A 137 -4.13 -19.40 15.93
C GLU A 137 -3.17 -18.23 16.03
N GLU A 138 -1.92 -18.49 16.43
CA GLU A 138 -0.87 -17.48 16.47
C GLU A 138 -0.58 -16.89 15.08
N PRO A 139 -0.58 -15.54 14.96
CA PRO A 139 -0.06 -14.86 13.79
C PRO A 139 1.33 -15.33 13.36
N ASN A 140 1.44 -15.65 12.07
CA ASN A 140 2.63 -16.26 11.50
C ASN A 140 3.60 -15.19 10.98
N GLY A 141 4.75 -15.05 11.65
CA GLY A 141 5.83 -14.13 11.27
C GLY A 141 6.41 -14.34 9.87
N MET A 142 6.31 -15.54 9.29
CA MET A 142 6.78 -15.84 7.93
C MET A 142 5.85 -15.25 6.85
N THR A 143 4.62 -14.89 7.22
CA THR A 143 3.63 -14.38 6.28
C THR A 143 3.57 -12.86 6.38
N ARG A 144 3.97 -12.15 5.31
CA ARG A 144 4.05 -10.67 5.31
C ARG A 144 2.79 -9.95 5.81
N TRP A 145 1.59 -10.50 5.57
CA TRP A 145 0.32 -9.88 5.97
C TRP A 145 -0.14 -10.27 7.39
N ASP A 146 0.36 -11.38 7.93
CA ASP A 146 0.02 -11.90 9.27
C ASP A 146 1.20 -11.75 10.25
N SER A 147 2.27 -11.08 9.82
CA SER A 147 3.47 -10.87 10.63
C SER A 147 3.21 -9.74 11.64
N PRO A 148 3.33 -9.98 12.95
CA PRO A 148 3.10 -8.96 13.96
C PRO A 148 4.18 -7.87 13.91
N LEU A 149 3.78 -6.60 13.77
CA LEU A 149 4.73 -5.48 13.75
C LEU A 149 5.28 -5.13 15.14
N PHE A 150 4.47 -5.34 16.17
CA PHE A 150 4.84 -5.13 17.58
C PHE A 150 4.41 -6.36 18.38
N ILE A 151 5.15 -6.69 19.43
CA ILE A 151 4.80 -7.69 20.43
C ILE A 151 4.88 -6.95 21.76
N VAL A 152 3.82 -7.02 22.56
CA VAL A 152 3.74 -6.34 23.86
C VAL A 152 3.56 -7.42 24.92
N VAL A 153 4.53 -7.52 25.83
CA VAL A 153 4.49 -8.50 26.92
C VAL A 153 3.81 -7.85 28.12
N GLU A 154 3.09 -8.64 28.92
CA GLU A 154 2.42 -8.15 30.15
C GLU A 154 3.40 -7.51 31.15
N GLU A 155 4.66 -7.95 31.12
CA GLU A 155 5.76 -7.48 31.95
C GLU A 155 6.24 -6.07 31.59
N ASP A 156 5.92 -5.59 30.38
CA ASP A 156 6.26 -4.24 29.95
C ASP A 156 5.32 -3.23 30.61
N GLU A 157 5.89 -2.32 31.42
CA GLU A 157 5.14 -1.31 32.17
C GLU A 157 4.29 -0.39 31.27
N LYS A 158 4.74 -0.16 30.02
CA LYS A 158 4.00 0.60 29.02
C LYS A 158 4.20 0.00 27.62
N PRO A 159 3.13 -0.15 26.83
CA PRO A 159 3.27 -0.50 25.42
C PRO A 159 4.07 0.60 24.69
N PRO A 160 4.79 0.26 23.60
CA PRO A 160 5.60 1.20 22.83
C PRO A 160 4.72 2.13 21.97
N CYS A 161 3.91 2.97 22.62
CA CYS A 161 2.89 3.82 22.00
C CYS A 161 3.47 4.77 20.94
N ASP A 162 4.64 5.39 21.21
CA ASP A 162 5.31 6.27 20.24
C ASP A 162 5.75 5.49 18.99
N GLN A 163 6.28 4.28 19.14
CA GLN A 163 6.70 3.47 17.98
C GLN A 163 5.50 3.01 17.15
N ILE A 164 4.39 2.67 17.81
CA ILE A 164 3.13 2.33 17.12
C ILE A 164 2.61 3.55 16.36
N TRP A 165 2.64 4.73 16.97
CA TRP A 165 2.27 5.99 16.32
C TRP A 165 3.13 6.26 15.08
N ASP A 166 4.46 6.14 15.20
CA ASP A 166 5.39 6.36 14.09
C ASP A 166 5.21 5.34 12.97
N ALA A 167 4.86 4.09 13.30
CA ALA A 167 4.56 3.06 12.30
C ALA A 167 3.26 3.36 11.53
N MET A 168 2.26 3.92 12.19
CA MET A 168 0.95 4.26 11.62
C MET A 168 0.96 5.56 10.83
N VAL A 169 1.54 6.61 11.39
CA VAL A 169 1.43 7.99 10.91
C VAL A 169 2.71 8.43 10.18
N GLY A 170 3.84 7.80 10.47
CA GLY A 170 5.16 8.19 9.99
C GLY A 170 5.81 9.26 10.87
N SER A 171 7.12 9.16 11.06
CA SER A 171 7.93 10.24 11.62
C SER A 171 7.95 11.40 10.61
N ASP A 172 7.51 12.59 11.01
CA ASP A 172 7.45 13.85 10.24
C ASP A 172 6.24 14.04 9.29
N GLY A 173 5.11 13.37 9.52
CA GLY A 173 3.87 13.63 8.78
C GLY A 173 3.88 13.17 7.31
N LYS A 174 4.98 12.54 6.88
CA LYS A 174 5.06 11.77 5.63
C LYS A 174 4.61 10.36 5.95
N MET A 175 3.31 10.11 5.74
CA MET A 175 2.72 8.79 5.83
C MET A 175 3.59 7.79 5.05
N LYS A 176 3.93 6.65 5.65
CA LYS A 176 4.55 5.54 4.91
C LYS A 176 3.53 5.09 3.86
N THR A 177 3.66 5.61 2.64
CA THR A 177 2.79 5.25 1.53
C THR A 177 2.95 3.75 1.27
N VAL A 178 1.94 2.96 1.62
CA VAL A 178 1.91 1.55 1.23
C VAL A 178 1.85 1.53 -0.29
N LYS A 179 2.95 1.09 -0.92
CA LYS A 179 3.03 0.96 -2.37
C LYS A 179 1.84 0.09 -2.83
N PRO A 180 0.99 0.61 -3.74
CA PRO A 180 -0.16 -0.15 -4.20
C PRO A 180 0.31 -1.47 -4.82
N ASN A 181 -0.44 -2.54 -4.57
CA ASN A 181 -0.25 -3.75 -5.35
C ASN A 181 -0.59 -3.42 -6.81
N LEU A 182 0.42 -3.47 -7.69
CA LEU A 182 0.28 -3.20 -9.12
C LEU A 182 -0.81 -4.04 -9.81
N ALA A 183 -1.24 -5.14 -9.18
CA ALA A 183 -2.32 -6.01 -9.65
C ALA A 183 -3.73 -5.40 -9.52
N THR A 184 -3.96 -4.45 -8.61
CA THR A 184 -5.28 -3.80 -8.40
C THR A 184 -5.35 -2.37 -8.92
N VAL A 185 -4.23 -1.84 -9.43
CA VAL A 185 -4.25 -0.57 -10.16
C VAL A 185 -4.77 -0.88 -11.56
N LEU A 186 -6.01 -0.45 -11.84
CA LEU A 186 -6.53 -0.40 -13.20
C LEU A 186 -5.52 0.35 -14.05
N LYS A 187 -4.78 -0.38 -14.89
CA LYS A 187 -3.89 0.26 -15.86
C LYS A 187 -4.77 1.17 -16.72
N PRO A 188 -4.39 2.43 -16.94
CA PRO A 188 -5.04 3.25 -17.96
C PRO A 188 -5.15 2.42 -19.23
N ALA A 189 -6.30 2.45 -19.90
CA ALA A 189 -6.51 1.72 -21.14
C ALA A 189 -5.40 2.12 -22.10
N THR A 190 -4.38 1.26 -22.24
CA THR A 190 -3.35 1.45 -23.24
C THR A 190 -4.05 1.42 -24.58
N GLU A 191 -3.82 2.45 -25.40
CA GLU A 191 -4.30 2.46 -26.78
C GLU A 191 -3.91 1.11 -27.42
N GLN A 192 -4.90 0.39 -27.93
CA GLN A 192 -4.68 -0.86 -28.63
C GLN A 192 -3.66 -0.55 -29.74
N ASN A 193 -2.46 -1.15 -29.64
CA ASN A 193 -1.30 -0.99 -30.53
C ASN A 193 -0.19 0.01 -30.15
N TYR A 194 -0.12 0.56 -28.93
CA TYR A 194 0.97 1.48 -28.55
C TYR A 194 2.39 0.95 -28.86
N LEU A 195 2.68 -0.33 -28.56
CA LEU A 195 4.01 -0.91 -28.82
C LEU A 195 4.32 -1.01 -30.32
N TYR A 196 3.30 -1.29 -31.14
CA TYR A 196 3.43 -1.32 -32.60
C TYR A 196 3.63 0.09 -33.16
N GLU A 197 2.87 1.08 -32.67
CA GLU A 197 3.03 2.47 -33.07
C GLU A 197 4.39 3.04 -32.65
N LEU A 198 4.89 2.66 -31.47
CA LEU A 198 6.22 2.99 -30.98
C LEU A 198 7.32 2.48 -31.93
N ASP A 199 7.24 1.20 -32.29
CA ASP A 199 8.23 0.57 -33.14
C ASP A 199 8.20 1.11 -34.57
N LYS A 200 6.99 1.34 -35.12
CA LYS A 200 6.80 1.92 -36.44
C LYS A 200 7.31 3.36 -36.52
N THR A 201 6.90 4.22 -35.58
CA THR A 201 7.27 5.64 -35.57
C THR A 201 8.80 5.82 -35.42
N THR A 202 9.43 5.03 -34.53
CA THR A 202 10.89 5.09 -34.36
C THR A 202 11.63 4.53 -35.58
N SER A 203 11.09 3.51 -36.27
CA SER A 203 11.65 2.99 -37.52
C SER A 203 11.58 4.02 -38.65
N ASP A 204 10.44 4.68 -38.82
CA ASP A 204 10.20 5.66 -39.88
C ASP A 204 11.17 6.86 -39.74
N ILE A 205 11.39 7.35 -38.52
CA ILE A 205 12.34 8.43 -38.24
C ILE A 205 13.78 8.00 -38.53
N LEU A 206 14.19 6.79 -38.13
CA LEU A 206 15.52 6.28 -38.48
C LEU A 206 15.70 6.14 -40.00
N ALA A 207 14.68 5.69 -40.72
CA ALA A 207 14.73 5.60 -42.18
C ALA A 207 14.92 6.98 -42.83
N GLN A 208 14.25 8.02 -42.32
CA GLN A 208 14.45 9.41 -42.78
C GLN A 208 15.89 9.89 -42.55
N ILE A 209 16.48 9.59 -41.38
CA ILE A 209 17.88 9.90 -41.10
C ILE A 209 18.82 9.20 -42.09
N MET A 210 18.57 7.94 -42.40
CA MET A 210 19.41 7.17 -43.33
C MET A 210 19.30 7.65 -44.78
N VAL A 211 18.11 8.05 -45.23
CA VAL A 211 17.91 8.64 -46.57
C VAL A 211 18.69 9.95 -46.66
N TYR A 212 18.56 10.83 -45.66
CA TYR A 212 19.29 12.10 -45.63
C TYR A 212 20.81 11.91 -45.65
N GLN A 213 21.33 10.99 -44.83
CA GLN A 213 22.77 10.66 -44.79
C GLN A 213 23.29 10.07 -46.11
N LYS A 214 22.43 9.39 -46.88
CA LYS A 214 22.80 8.82 -48.18
C LYS A 214 22.81 9.89 -49.28
N ASP A 215 21.88 10.85 -49.21
CA ASP A 215 21.74 11.93 -50.19
C ASP A 215 22.79 13.05 -49.97
N HIS A 216 23.35 13.17 -48.76
CA HIS A 216 24.42 14.12 -48.41
C HIS A 216 25.70 13.39 -47.94
N PRO A 217 26.40 12.66 -48.83
CA PRO A 217 27.60 11.93 -48.47
C PRO A 217 28.75 12.90 -48.13
N GLY A 218 29.08 13.03 -46.85
CA GLY A 218 30.27 13.75 -46.37
C GLY A 218 30.04 15.16 -45.85
N GLU A 219 28.79 15.64 -45.80
CA GLU A 219 28.46 16.86 -45.05
C GLU A 219 28.27 16.51 -43.57
N GLY A 220 29.10 17.12 -42.71
CA GLY A 220 28.95 17.00 -41.26
C GLY A 220 27.89 17.97 -40.77
N GLY A 221 26.84 17.44 -40.14
CA GLY A 221 25.70 18.22 -39.68
C GLY A 221 24.59 18.39 -40.73
N GLY A 222 23.39 18.69 -40.26
CA GLY A 222 22.20 18.85 -41.08
C GLY A 222 20.93 18.86 -40.24
N GLU A 223 19.91 19.58 -40.70
CA GLU A 223 18.59 19.60 -40.06
C GLU A 223 17.61 18.75 -40.87
N ILE A 224 17.06 17.72 -40.24
CA ILE A 224 15.98 16.94 -40.85
C ILE A 224 14.65 17.43 -40.31
N ALA A 225 13.84 18.04 -41.18
CA ALA A 225 12.45 18.36 -40.87
C ALA A 225 11.61 17.07 -40.85
N VAL A 226 11.10 16.72 -39.67
CA VAL A 226 10.19 15.57 -39.51
C VAL A 226 8.75 16.04 -39.71
N ALA A 227 7.97 15.33 -40.52
CA ALA A 227 6.56 15.64 -40.73
C ALA A 227 5.76 15.58 -39.41
N ASP A 228 4.97 16.63 -39.18
CA ASP A 228 4.14 16.89 -37.99
C ASP A 228 4.90 17.34 -36.71
N ILE A 229 6.12 17.86 -36.82
CA ILE A 229 6.89 18.38 -35.67
C ILE A 229 7.54 19.72 -36.06
N GLU A 230 7.44 20.73 -35.18
CA GLU A 230 8.07 22.04 -35.39
C GLU A 230 9.60 22.02 -35.17
N LYS A 231 10.09 21.09 -34.35
CA LYS A 231 11.52 20.93 -34.05
C LYS A 231 12.22 20.02 -35.08
N PRO A 232 13.28 20.49 -35.75
CA PRO A 232 14.10 19.65 -36.61
C PRO A 232 14.95 18.67 -35.78
N ILE A 233 15.34 17.56 -36.41
CA ILE A 233 16.40 16.69 -35.87
C ILE A 233 17.73 17.32 -36.26
N GLU A 234 18.55 17.66 -35.26
CA GLU A 234 19.89 18.20 -35.46
C GLU A 234 20.88 17.03 -35.55
N LEU A 235 21.41 16.78 -36.74
CA LEU A 235 22.40 15.71 -36.93
C LEU A 235 23.78 16.13 -36.39
N PRO A 236 24.51 15.20 -35.75
CA PRO A 236 25.85 15.48 -35.27
C PRO A 236 26.84 15.67 -36.44
N ALA A 237 27.92 16.42 -36.17
CA ALA A 237 28.98 16.69 -37.16
C ALA A 237 29.69 15.42 -37.68
N THR A 238 29.60 14.30 -36.93
CA THR A 238 30.12 13.00 -37.37
C THR A 238 28.95 12.10 -37.79
N PRO A 239 28.96 11.51 -39.01
CA PRO A 239 27.88 10.64 -39.45
C PRO A 239 27.77 9.40 -38.56
N MET A 240 26.61 9.23 -37.93
CA MET A 240 26.33 8.05 -37.10
C MET A 240 26.08 6.81 -37.96
N THR A 241 26.63 5.69 -37.53
CA THR A 241 26.44 4.39 -38.20
C THR A 241 25.07 3.77 -37.84
N LEU A 242 24.51 2.96 -38.75
CA LEU A 242 23.26 2.22 -38.52
C LEU A 242 23.21 1.47 -37.17
N PRO A 243 24.28 0.77 -36.73
CA PRO A 243 24.28 0.09 -35.43
C PRO A 243 24.13 1.03 -34.23
N GLN A 244 24.65 2.25 -34.31
CA GLN A 244 24.54 3.24 -33.24
C GLN A 244 23.10 3.77 -33.14
N LEU A 245 22.48 4.11 -34.28
CA LEU A 245 21.08 4.54 -34.33
C LEU A 245 20.11 3.46 -33.81
N GLN A 246 20.36 2.20 -34.15
CA GLN A 246 19.58 1.06 -33.64
C GLN A 246 19.77 0.86 -32.12
N ARG A 247 20.95 1.16 -31.58
CA ARG A 247 21.20 1.10 -30.13
C ARG A 247 20.40 2.16 -29.37
N ILE A 248 20.39 3.41 -29.85
CA ILE A 248 19.64 4.52 -29.28
C ILE A 248 18.13 4.21 -29.31
N ARG A 249 17.62 3.67 -30.43
CA ARG A 249 16.24 3.20 -30.55
C ARG A 249 15.89 2.13 -29.50
N ARG A 250 16.74 1.12 -29.29
CA ARG A 250 16.49 0.06 -28.29
C ARG A 250 16.48 0.58 -26.86
N GLN A 251 17.26 1.61 -26.55
CA GLN A 251 17.24 2.28 -25.24
C GLN A 251 15.91 3.02 -25.03
N PHE A 252 15.46 3.79 -26.04
CA PHE A 252 14.19 4.51 -26.02
C PHE A 252 12.97 3.56 -25.91
N ILE A 253 12.87 2.60 -26.83
CA ILE A 253 12.51 1.19 -26.59
C ILE A 253 12.09 0.81 -25.17
N THR A 254 13.13 0.51 -24.41
CA THR A 254 13.09 -0.05 -23.08
C THR A 254 12.54 0.94 -22.06
N MET A 255 12.88 2.23 -22.22
CA MET A 255 12.45 3.30 -21.32
C MET A 255 10.94 3.58 -21.42
N ASN A 256 10.39 3.58 -22.64
CA ASN A 256 8.98 3.91 -22.89
C ASN A 256 8.06 2.68 -22.99
N ARG A 257 8.54 1.49 -22.64
CA ARG A 257 7.72 0.26 -22.63
C ARG A 257 6.63 0.27 -21.54
N GLN A 258 6.87 0.97 -20.43
CA GLN A 258 5.97 0.98 -19.27
C GLN A 258 5.01 2.18 -19.24
N HIS A 259 5.31 3.24 -20.01
CA HIS A 259 4.52 4.46 -20.07
C HIS A 259 3.94 4.61 -21.48
N SER A 260 2.62 4.58 -21.59
CA SER A 260 1.93 4.89 -22.85
C SER A 260 1.91 6.40 -23.05
N LEU A 261 2.50 6.87 -24.14
CA LEU A 261 2.42 8.25 -24.62
C LEU A 261 1.48 8.31 -25.82
N SER A 262 0.77 9.42 -26.00
CA SER A 262 0.00 9.69 -27.22
C SER A 262 0.92 9.76 -28.44
N LYS A 263 0.46 9.32 -29.61
CA LYS A 263 1.23 9.29 -30.87
C LYS A 263 1.95 10.59 -31.24
N ALA A 264 1.30 11.75 -31.08
CA ALA A 264 1.91 13.06 -31.37
C ALA A 264 3.11 13.33 -30.45
N ARG A 265 2.90 13.17 -29.15
CA ARG A 265 3.94 13.34 -28.13
C ARG A 265 5.06 12.31 -28.23
N LEU A 266 4.78 11.11 -28.74
CA LEU A 266 5.78 10.09 -28.95
C LEU A 266 6.84 10.51 -29.97
N LYS A 267 6.40 11.11 -31.08
CA LYS A 267 7.29 11.66 -32.12
C LYS A 267 8.19 12.75 -31.52
N GLU A 268 7.61 13.72 -30.83
CA GLU A 268 8.34 14.83 -30.19
C GLU A 268 9.38 14.34 -29.18
N VAL A 269 8.98 13.44 -28.28
CA VAL A 269 9.87 12.91 -27.23
C VAL A 269 11.01 12.08 -27.82
N PHE A 270 10.79 11.38 -28.94
CA PHE A 270 11.86 10.67 -29.62
C PHE A 270 12.84 11.62 -30.32
N VAL A 271 12.35 12.69 -30.96
CA VAL A 271 13.21 13.73 -31.57
C VAL A 271 14.03 14.46 -30.51
N ASP A 272 13.41 14.87 -29.40
CA ASP A 272 14.12 15.50 -28.27
C ASP A 272 15.19 14.54 -27.68
N TYR A 273 14.89 13.24 -27.60
CA TYR A 273 15.85 12.23 -27.14
C TYR A 273 17.02 12.04 -28.11
N LEU A 274 16.75 12.04 -29.42
CA LEU A 274 17.80 11.98 -30.44
C LEU A 274 18.69 13.21 -30.39
N ASN A 275 18.13 14.41 -30.35
CA ASN A 275 18.89 15.66 -30.24
C ASN A 275 19.75 15.68 -28.97
N ALA A 276 19.21 15.21 -27.83
CA ALA A 276 19.98 15.12 -26.58
C ALA A 276 21.14 14.11 -26.64
N GLU A 277 20.97 12.98 -27.33
CA GLU A 277 22.03 11.98 -27.51
C GLU A 277 23.04 12.37 -28.61
N PHE A 278 22.65 13.22 -29.56
CA PHE A 278 23.54 13.75 -30.60
C PHE A 278 24.37 14.96 -30.14
N LEU A 279 23.88 15.72 -29.15
CA LEU A 279 24.60 16.82 -28.51
C LEU A 279 25.61 16.35 -27.44
N ARG A 280 25.62 15.05 -27.10
CA ARG A 280 26.58 14.42 -26.17
C ARG A 280 27.82 13.92 -26.88
#